data_AF-A0A8J8H390-F1
#
_entry.id   AF-A0A8J8H390-F1
#
_cell.length_a   1.000
_cell.length_b   1.000
_cell.length_c   1.000
_cell.angle_alpha   90.00
_cell.angle_beta   90.00
_cell.angle_gamma   90.00
#
_symmetry.space_group_name_H-M   'P 1'
#
loop_
_entity.id
_entity.type
_entity.pdbx_description
1 polymer ?
#
loop_
_entity_poly.entity_id
_entity_poly.type
_entity_poly.pdbx_seq_one_letter_code
_entity_poly.pdbx_strand_id
1 'polypeptide(L)'
;MGYDLHITRAFMSYDSERYPILGTEVDDLVRDEPGLTIPPDAPRRPDFCYLTWESPDPDDDGHLWFEAGRITTKNPRPEVIRRMTVLAARLDAWVIGDDGEVYGWDGNRVVDRQRDAHAFILNARYITRGTWFGGMNGQAPIRLDEWEQLAAAQPDFVTMTRIEATLPSGVRWISCPPVVCWTGHPSGRPRPFFFDDDVIEVRQADEPTVRRMAELAMSLGAKVVDDNDQAA
;
A
#
# COMPACT_ATOMS: atom_id res chain seq x y z
N MET A 1 -14.48 14.44 15.14
CA MET A 1 -13.63 13.36 14.61
C MET A 1 -14.19 13.02 13.24
N GLY A 2 -13.36 13.01 12.21
CA GLY A 2 -13.77 12.56 10.87
C GLY A 2 -13.35 11.13 10.66
N TYR A 3 -14.04 10.42 9.78
CA TYR A 3 -13.75 9.06 9.37
C TYR A 3 -13.49 9.06 7.87
N ASP A 4 -12.36 8.50 7.44
CA ASP A 4 -11.99 8.49 6.04
C ASP A 4 -12.20 7.08 5.44
N LEU A 5 -12.62 7.05 4.17
CA LEU A 5 -12.61 5.83 3.37
C LEU A 5 -11.62 5.96 2.24
N HIS A 6 -10.98 4.84 1.91
CA HIS A 6 -9.94 4.76 0.91
C HIS A 6 -10.25 3.67 -0.11
N ILE A 7 -10.15 3.99 -1.39
CA ILE A 7 -9.97 2.99 -2.45
C ILE A 7 -8.47 2.71 -2.57
N THR A 8 -8.05 1.49 -2.27
CA THR A 8 -6.64 1.07 -2.33
C THR A 8 -6.47 -0.41 -2.62
N ARG A 9 -5.35 -0.79 -3.25
CA ARG A 9 -4.95 -2.19 -3.41
C ARG A 9 -4.20 -2.73 -2.21
N ALA A 10 -3.69 -1.83 -1.36
CA ALA A 10 -3.02 -2.22 -0.14
C ALA A 10 -4.00 -2.82 0.86
N PHE A 11 -3.43 -3.52 1.85
CA PHE A 11 -4.23 -4.02 2.96
C PHE A 11 -4.67 -2.87 3.88
N MET A 12 -3.73 -2.00 4.23
CA MET A 12 -3.97 -0.76 4.99
C MET A 12 -3.77 0.46 4.09
N SER A 13 -4.48 1.55 4.35
CA SER A 13 -4.48 2.73 3.47
C SER A 13 -3.13 3.45 3.45
N TYR A 14 -2.38 3.41 4.55
CA TYR A 14 -1.06 4.02 4.64
C TYR A 14 0.01 3.30 3.79
N ASP A 15 -0.22 2.05 3.37
CA ASP A 15 0.70 1.30 2.50
C ASP A 15 0.43 1.49 1.00
N SER A 16 -0.51 2.37 0.64
CA SER A 16 -1.01 2.48 -0.74
C SER A 16 0.09 2.84 -1.74
N GLU A 17 1.14 3.55 -1.33
CA GLU A 17 2.27 3.88 -2.21
C GLU A 17 3.05 2.65 -2.67
N ARG A 18 3.08 1.59 -1.85
CA ARG A 18 3.71 0.32 -2.18
C ARG A 18 2.87 -0.49 -3.17
N TYR A 19 1.56 -0.29 -3.16
CA TYR A 19 0.58 -0.98 -4.01
C TYR A 19 -0.31 0.04 -4.75
N PRO A 20 0.28 0.90 -5.60
CA PRO A 20 -0.42 2.11 -6.02
C PRO A 20 -1.54 1.81 -7.02
N ILE A 21 -2.62 2.57 -6.90
CA ILE A 21 -3.44 2.96 -8.05
C ILE A 21 -2.66 4.04 -8.80
N LEU A 22 -2.48 3.86 -10.11
CA LEU A 22 -1.71 4.78 -10.94
C LEU A 22 -2.58 5.97 -11.37
N GLY A 23 -1.96 7.14 -11.56
CA GLY A 23 -2.66 8.32 -12.06
C GLY A 23 -3.30 8.12 -13.43
N THR A 24 -2.75 7.24 -14.27
CA THR A 24 -3.36 6.87 -15.56
C THR A 24 -4.63 6.04 -15.39
N GLU A 25 -4.70 5.20 -14.36
CA GLU A 25 -5.91 4.43 -14.05
C GLU A 25 -7.02 5.36 -13.53
N VAL A 26 -6.64 6.42 -12.80
CA VAL A 26 -7.56 7.47 -12.39
C VAL A 26 -8.09 8.27 -13.60
N ASP A 27 -7.23 8.57 -14.58
CA ASP A 27 -7.67 9.22 -15.82
C ASP A 27 -8.66 8.34 -16.61
N ASP A 28 -8.42 7.03 -16.64
CA ASP A 28 -9.33 6.06 -17.26
C ASP A 28 -10.66 6.00 -16.50
N LEU A 29 -10.65 6.02 -15.16
CA LEU A 29 -11.88 6.08 -14.37
C LEU A 29 -12.72 7.32 -14.66
N VAL A 30 -12.09 8.50 -14.71
CA VAL A 30 -12.79 9.78 -14.99
C VAL A 30 -13.39 9.78 -16.39
N ARG A 31 -12.72 9.15 -17.35
CA ARG A 31 -13.23 9.01 -18.72
C ARG A 31 -14.47 8.11 -18.78
N ASP A 32 -14.47 7.04 -17.99
CA ASP A 32 -15.46 5.96 -18.09
C ASP A 32 -16.58 6.04 -17.05
N GLU A 33 -16.48 6.92 -16.04
CA GLU A 33 -17.50 7.10 -15.01
C GLU A 33 -18.25 8.44 -15.17
N PRO A 34 -19.49 8.42 -15.69
CA PRO A 34 -20.30 9.62 -15.80
C PRO A 34 -20.46 10.32 -14.44
N GLY A 35 -20.23 11.64 -14.44
CA GLY A 35 -20.34 12.47 -13.24
C GLY A 35 -19.11 12.43 -12.34
N LEU A 36 -18.11 11.58 -12.58
CA LEU A 36 -16.79 11.70 -11.94
C LEU A 36 -15.92 12.63 -12.79
N THR A 37 -15.40 13.70 -12.20
CA THR A 37 -14.63 14.71 -12.93
C THR A 37 -13.37 15.11 -12.16
N ILE A 38 -12.33 15.49 -12.89
CA ILE A 38 -11.20 16.25 -12.34
C ILE A 38 -11.47 17.72 -12.69
N PRO A 39 -11.73 18.59 -11.69
CA PRO A 39 -12.02 19.98 -11.96
C PRO A 39 -10.87 20.68 -12.71
N PRO A 40 -11.16 21.67 -13.60
CA PRO A 40 -10.13 22.31 -14.42
C PRO A 40 -9.05 23.04 -13.63
N ASP A 41 -9.36 23.45 -12.40
CA ASP A 41 -8.45 24.13 -11.46
C ASP A 41 -7.69 23.15 -10.55
N ALA A 42 -7.93 21.84 -10.68
CA ALA A 42 -7.29 20.86 -9.83
C ALA A 42 -5.77 20.76 -10.09
N PRO A 43 -4.93 20.86 -9.03
CA PRO A 43 -3.52 20.55 -9.17
C PRO A 43 -3.36 19.12 -9.68
N ARG A 44 -2.63 18.95 -10.80
CA ARG A 44 -2.41 17.65 -11.43
C ARG A 44 -0.93 17.27 -11.36
N ARG A 45 -0.64 16.19 -10.64
CA ARG A 45 0.65 15.47 -10.66
C ARG A 45 0.39 13.99 -10.89
N PRO A 46 1.37 13.19 -11.36
CA PRO A 46 1.15 11.76 -11.64
C PRO A 46 0.54 10.97 -10.47
N ASP A 47 0.81 11.40 -9.25
CA ASP A 47 0.43 10.82 -7.97
C ASP A 47 -0.58 11.68 -7.19
N PHE A 48 -1.11 12.76 -7.77
CA PHE A 48 -2.03 13.67 -7.07
C PHE A 48 -3.06 14.34 -7.98
N CYS A 49 -4.33 14.30 -7.57
CA CYS A 49 -5.39 15.23 -7.97
C CYS A 49 -6.56 15.18 -6.99
N TYR A 50 -7.44 16.18 -7.00
CA TYR A 50 -8.78 16.00 -6.45
C TYR A 50 -9.78 15.69 -7.56
N LEU A 51 -10.79 14.91 -7.20
CA LEU A 51 -11.92 14.59 -8.06
C LEU A 51 -13.21 15.04 -7.39
N THR A 52 -14.23 15.24 -8.21
CA THR A 52 -15.57 15.57 -7.77
C THR A 52 -16.57 14.63 -8.42
N TRP A 53 -17.48 14.10 -7.62
CA TRP A 53 -18.70 13.50 -8.14
C TRP A 53 -19.80 14.54 -8.24
N GLU A 54 -20.47 14.57 -9.38
CA GLU A 54 -21.75 15.25 -9.51
C GLU A 54 -22.75 14.63 -8.54
N SER A 55 -23.27 15.45 -7.63
CA SER A 55 -24.35 15.09 -6.71
C SER A 55 -25.52 16.06 -6.88
N PRO A 56 -26.76 15.55 -6.95
CA PRO A 56 -27.94 16.40 -6.93
C PRO A 56 -28.23 16.98 -5.53
N ASP A 57 -27.55 16.48 -4.49
CA ASP A 57 -27.65 16.98 -3.12
C ASP A 57 -26.60 18.08 -2.90
N PRO A 58 -26.99 19.34 -2.63
CA PRO A 58 -26.05 20.43 -2.42
C PRO A 58 -25.23 20.29 -1.13
N ASP A 59 -25.62 19.41 -0.21
CA ASP A 59 -24.91 19.11 1.05
C ASP A 59 -24.00 17.87 0.92
N ASP A 60 -23.92 17.26 -0.27
CA ASP A 60 -22.98 16.18 -0.58
C ASP A 60 -21.78 16.78 -1.29
N ASP A 61 -20.66 16.83 -0.59
CA ASP A 61 -19.46 17.50 -1.07
C ASP A 61 -18.74 16.67 -2.15
N GLY A 62 -19.05 15.37 -2.29
CA GLY A 62 -18.64 14.53 -3.43
C GLY A 62 -17.14 14.52 -3.71
N HIS A 63 -16.33 15.01 -2.77
CA HIS A 63 -14.92 15.29 -2.97
C HIS A 63 -14.12 14.04 -2.71
N LEU A 64 -13.22 13.75 -3.64
CA LEU A 64 -12.27 12.65 -3.56
C LEU A 64 -10.86 13.21 -3.71
N TRP A 65 -9.91 12.61 -3.02
CA TRP A 65 -8.50 12.93 -3.12
C TRP A 65 -7.75 11.71 -3.63
N PHE A 66 -7.22 11.80 -4.84
CA PHE A 66 -6.21 10.86 -5.31
C PHE A 66 -4.85 11.34 -4.83
N GLU A 67 -4.22 10.57 -3.97
CA GLU A 67 -2.84 10.79 -3.52
C GLU A 67 -2.21 9.47 -3.08
N ALA A 68 -0.88 9.38 -3.12
CA ALA A 68 -0.16 8.26 -2.50
C ALA A 68 -0.66 6.86 -2.96
N GLY A 69 -1.09 6.75 -4.22
CA GLY A 69 -1.63 5.50 -4.78
C GLY A 69 -3.02 5.08 -4.28
N ARG A 70 -3.79 5.96 -3.62
CA ARG A 70 -5.16 5.71 -3.15
C ARG A 70 -6.11 6.85 -3.51
N ILE A 71 -7.41 6.57 -3.52
CA ILE A 71 -8.47 7.58 -3.61
C ILE A 71 -9.17 7.66 -2.26
N THR A 72 -9.21 8.83 -1.63
CA THR A 72 -9.73 9.02 -0.27
C THR A 72 -10.93 9.97 -0.27
N THR A 73 -11.87 9.76 0.65
CA THR A 73 -12.96 10.71 0.94
C THR A 73 -13.27 10.72 2.42
N LYS A 74 -13.85 11.82 2.90
CA LYS A 74 -14.07 12.07 4.32
C LYS A 74 -15.56 12.06 4.66
N ASN A 75 -15.91 11.32 5.69
CA ASN A 75 -17.28 11.12 6.18
C ASN A 75 -18.30 10.76 5.06
N PRO A 76 -18.00 9.79 4.17
CA PRO A 76 -18.87 9.51 3.04
C PRO A 76 -20.24 8.99 3.48
N ARG A 77 -21.28 9.48 2.81
CA ARG A 77 -22.64 8.95 2.97
C ARG A 77 -22.77 7.59 2.27
N PRO A 78 -23.76 6.74 2.62
CA PRO A 78 -23.91 5.41 2.02
C PRO A 78 -23.94 5.37 0.48
N GLU A 79 -24.48 6.39 -0.17
CA GLU A 79 -24.48 6.50 -1.64
C GLU A 79 -23.07 6.73 -2.20
N VAL A 80 -22.25 7.56 -1.55
CA VAL A 80 -20.84 7.74 -1.92
C VAL A 80 -20.07 6.45 -1.71
N ILE A 81 -20.27 5.76 -0.58
CA ILE A 81 -19.63 4.45 -0.33
C ILE A 81 -19.99 3.45 -1.43
N ARG A 82 -21.26 3.39 -1.84
CA ARG A 82 -21.70 2.54 -2.95
C ARG A 82 -20.96 2.90 -4.25
N ARG A 83 -20.87 4.18 -4.62
CA ARG A 83 -20.11 4.60 -5.82
C ARG A 83 -18.63 4.23 -5.71
N MET A 84 -18.01 4.40 -4.53
CA MET A 84 -16.64 3.96 -4.29
C MET A 84 -16.46 2.45 -4.50
N THR A 85 -17.41 1.61 -4.07
CA THR A 85 -17.31 0.15 -4.30
C THR A 85 -17.36 -0.21 -5.78
N VAL A 86 -18.10 0.55 -6.60
CA VAL A 86 -18.13 0.38 -8.06
C VAL A 86 -16.79 0.76 -8.68
N LEU A 87 -16.20 1.90 -8.29
CA LEU A 87 -14.86 2.29 -8.75
C LEU A 87 -13.79 1.28 -8.33
N ALA A 88 -13.82 0.85 -7.07
CA ALA A 88 -12.88 -0.11 -6.52
C ALA A 88 -12.91 -1.44 -7.29
N ALA A 89 -14.09 -1.92 -7.67
CA ALA A 89 -14.22 -3.12 -8.51
C ALA A 89 -13.56 -2.95 -9.89
N ARG A 90 -13.62 -1.76 -10.51
CA ARG A 90 -12.94 -1.48 -11.78
C ARG A 90 -11.42 -1.44 -11.63
N LEU A 91 -10.93 -0.92 -10.50
CA LEU A 91 -9.51 -0.83 -10.19
C LEU A 91 -8.91 -2.14 -9.65
N ASP A 92 -9.73 -3.18 -9.45
CA ASP A 92 -9.35 -4.37 -8.69
C ASP A 92 -8.72 -3.99 -7.33
N ALA A 93 -9.43 -3.13 -6.61
CA ALA A 93 -9.04 -2.53 -5.35
C ALA A 93 -10.14 -2.70 -4.29
N TRP A 94 -9.81 -2.37 -3.05
CA TRP A 94 -10.70 -2.45 -1.90
C TRP A 94 -11.20 -1.07 -1.54
N VAL A 95 -12.42 -0.97 -0.99
CA VAL A 95 -12.83 0.19 -0.21
C VAL A 95 -12.58 -0.15 1.24
N ILE A 96 -11.68 0.57 1.91
CA ILE A 96 -11.33 0.34 3.31
C ILE A 96 -11.53 1.59 4.16
N GLY A 97 -11.92 1.41 5.41
CA GLY A 97 -11.89 2.47 6.40
C GLY A 97 -10.61 2.53 7.22
N ASP A 98 -10.53 3.54 8.08
CA ASP A 98 -9.38 3.82 8.94
C ASP A 98 -9.05 2.65 9.88
N ASP A 99 -10.06 1.90 10.34
CA ASP A 99 -9.86 0.75 11.25
C ASP A 99 -9.70 -0.58 10.48
N GLY A 100 -9.54 -0.51 9.15
CA GLY A 100 -9.32 -1.68 8.30
C GLY A 100 -10.59 -2.43 7.89
N GLU A 101 -11.76 -1.83 8.09
CA GLU A 101 -13.03 -2.41 7.65
C GLU A 101 -13.09 -2.39 6.12
N VAL A 102 -13.54 -3.48 5.51
CA VAL A 102 -13.75 -3.53 4.05
C VAL A 102 -15.21 -3.33 3.74
N TYR A 103 -15.47 -2.35 2.88
CA TYR A 103 -16.79 -2.06 2.35
C TYR A 103 -16.98 -2.73 1.00
N GLY A 104 -18.16 -3.32 0.82
CA GLY A 104 -18.60 -3.92 -0.44
C GLY A 104 -20.07 -3.62 -0.72
N TRP A 105 -20.53 -4.04 -1.89
CA TRP A 105 -21.91 -3.94 -2.32
C TRP A 105 -22.49 -5.34 -2.54
N ASP A 106 -23.58 -5.67 -1.85
CA ASP A 106 -24.24 -7.00 -1.96
C ASP A 106 -25.33 -7.07 -3.04
N GLY A 107 -25.55 -5.97 -3.77
CA GLY A 107 -26.64 -5.84 -4.73
C GLY A 107 -27.79 -4.96 -4.23
N ASN A 108 -27.92 -4.76 -2.91
CA ASN A 108 -29.02 -4.01 -2.30
C ASN A 108 -28.54 -2.97 -1.27
N ARG A 109 -27.43 -3.23 -0.57
CA ARG A 109 -26.87 -2.31 0.43
C ARG A 109 -25.35 -2.39 0.47
N VAL A 110 -24.76 -1.36 1.07
CA VAL A 110 -23.38 -1.39 1.52
C VAL A 110 -23.28 -2.38 2.68
N VAL A 111 -22.30 -3.27 2.60
CA VAL A 111 -21.93 -4.20 3.66
C VAL A 111 -20.49 -3.94 4.05
N ASP A 112 -20.24 -3.79 5.34
CA ASP A 112 -18.90 -3.77 5.89
C ASP A 112 -18.56 -5.16 6.45
N ARG A 113 -17.27 -5.50 6.39
CA ARG A 113 -16.72 -6.68 7.05
C ARG A 113 -15.38 -6.32 7.64
N GLN A 114 -15.13 -6.78 8.84
CA GLN A 114 -13.79 -6.72 9.40
C GLN A 114 -12.88 -7.62 8.57
N ARG A 115 -11.75 -7.06 8.13
CA ARG A 115 -10.64 -7.90 7.68
C ARG A 115 -10.12 -8.65 8.89
N ASP A 116 -9.89 -9.95 8.72
CA ASP A 116 -9.31 -10.74 9.79
C ASP A 116 -7.90 -10.22 10.10
N ALA A 117 -7.77 -9.50 11.21
CA ALA A 117 -6.51 -8.98 11.70
C ALA A 117 -5.49 -10.10 11.98
N HIS A 118 -5.94 -11.33 12.27
CA HIS A 118 -5.06 -12.49 12.43
C HIS A 118 -4.58 -13.07 11.10
N ALA A 119 -5.38 -12.96 10.03
CA ALA A 119 -4.89 -13.19 8.66
C ALA A 119 -3.87 -12.10 8.22
N PHE A 120 -3.80 -11.00 8.99
CA PHE A 120 -2.94 -9.84 8.84
C PHE A 120 -1.88 -9.70 9.94
N ILE A 121 -1.56 -10.73 10.71
CA ILE A 121 -0.17 -10.81 11.15
C ILE A 121 0.62 -11.09 9.87
N LEU A 122 0.81 -10.04 9.06
CA LEU A 122 1.91 -9.89 8.16
C LEU A 122 3.03 -10.32 9.06
N ASN A 123 3.58 -11.50 8.78
CA ASN A 123 4.82 -11.94 9.35
C ASN A 123 5.88 -10.96 8.84
N ALA A 124 5.76 -9.71 9.26
CA ALA A 124 6.46 -8.54 8.85
C ALA A 124 7.69 -8.55 9.70
N ARG A 125 8.80 -8.37 9.02
CA ARG A 125 10.11 -8.37 9.63
C ARG A 125 10.79 -7.12 9.19
N TYR A 126 11.58 -6.58 10.10
CA TYR A 126 12.22 -5.30 9.92
C TYR A 126 13.71 -5.49 10.14
N ILE A 127 14.53 -5.07 9.19
CA ILE A 127 15.95 -4.84 9.44
C ILE A 127 16.08 -3.42 9.99
N THR A 128 16.58 -3.30 11.21
CA THR A 128 16.69 -2.02 11.94
C THR A 128 17.91 -2.03 12.87
N ARG A 129 18.50 -0.86 13.11
CA ARG A 129 19.56 -0.62 14.11
C ARG A 129 18.99 -0.20 15.47
N GLY A 130 17.71 0.15 15.55
CA GLY A 130 17.00 0.59 16.75
C GLY A 130 15.72 -0.21 16.95
N THR A 131 14.59 0.45 16.75
CA THR A 131 13.24 -0.13 16.71
C THR A 131 12.70 -0.12 15.29
N TRP A 132 11.67 -0.92 15.00
CA TRP A 132 11.03 -0.90 13.68
C TRP A 132 10.26 0.39 13.40
N PHE A 133 9.76 1.06 14.45
CA PHE A 133 9.03 2.30 14.30
C PHE A 133 9.97 3.39 13.75
N GLY A 134 9.68 3.83 12.52
CA GLY A 134 10.55 4.70 11.71
C GLY A 134 11.00 5.97 12.43
N GLY A 135 12.24 6.40 12.16
CA GLY A 135 12.84 7.57 12.79
C GLY A 135 13.34 7.34 14.22
N MET A 136 13.19 6.13 14.77
CA MET A 136 13.73 5.73 16.07
C MET A 136 14.99 4.84 15.98
N ASN A 137 15.64 4.72 14.81
CA ASN A 137 17.05 4.26 14.76
C ASN A 137 18.02 5.26 15.41
N GLY A 138 17.54 6.44 15.81
CA GLY A 138 18.30 7.42 16.58
C GLY A 138 19.50 7.96 15.79
N GLN A 139 20.70 7.75 16.33
CA GLN A 139 21.96 8.32 15.79
C GLN A 139 22.60 7.49 14.67
N ALA A 140 22.00 6.35 14.29
CA ALA A 140 22.55 5.47 13.25
C ALA A 140 21.46 4.89 12.33
N PRO A 141 20.74 5.74 11.55
CA PRO A 141 19.74 5.25 10.59
C PRO A 141 20.40 4.35 9.53
N ILE A 142 19.67 3.35 9.03
CA ILE A 142 20.06 2.67 7.79
C ILE A 142 19.77 3.66 6.66
N ARG A 143 20.81 4.07 5.92
CA ARG A 143 20.64 5.06 4.85
C ARG A 143 20.23 4.36 3.56
N LEU A 144 19.44 5.03 2.72
CA LEU A 144 19.00 4.49 1.43
C LEU A 144 20.18 4.10 0.54
N ASP A 145 21.22 4.96 0.44
CA ASP A 145 22.41 4.69 -0.37
C ASP A 145 23.19 3.46 0.12
N GLU A 146 23.26 3.27 1.43
CA GLU A 146 23.87 2.08 2.05
C GLU A 146 23.09 0.81 1.72
N TRP A 147 21.75 0.86 1.84
CA TRP A 147 20.88 -0.27 1.51
C TRP A 147 20.97 -0.63 0.03
N GLU A 148 20.88 0.36 -0.87
CA GLU A 148 20.98 0.16 -2.31
C GLU A 148 22.34 -0.42 -2.71
N GLN A 149 23.43 0.05 -2.09
CA GLN A 149 24.76 -0.48 -2.34
C GLN A 149 24.88 -1.94 -1.88
N LEU A 150 24.37 -2.27 -0.69
CA LEU A 150 24.40 -3.65 -0.18
C LEU A 150 23.60 -4.57 -1.10
N ALA A 151 22.38 -4.17 -1.48
CA ALA A 151 21.50 -4.94 -2.34
C ALA A 151 22.12 -5.17 -3.73
N ALA A 152 22.69 -4.12 -4.34
CA ALA A 152 23.36 -4.22 -5.64
C ALA A 152 24.60 -5.13 -5.62
N ALA A 153 25.22 -5.33 -4.45
CA ALA A 153 26.32 -6.27 -4.27
C ALA A 153 25.87 -7.74 -4.12
N GLN A 154 24.57 -7.98 -3.91
CA GLN A 154 24.03 -9.34 -3.82
C GLN A 154 23.63 -9.87 -5.21
N PRO A 155 24.12 -11.05 -5.64
CA PRO A 155 23.81 -11.59 -6.95
C PRO A 155 22.35 -12.06 -7.09
N ASP A 156 21.63 -12.22 -5.99
CA ASP A 156 20.26 -12.69 -5.91
C ASP A 156 19.26 -11.56 -5.62
N PHE A 157 19.67 -10.30 -5.71
CA PHE A 157 18.78 -9.14 -5.60
C PHE A 157 18.67 -8.39 -6.92
N VAL A 158 17.47 -7.91 -7.23
CA VAL A 158 17.20 -7.06 -8.40
C VAL A 158 16.20 -5.97 -8.03
N THR A 159 16.38 -4.77 -8.58
CA THR A 159 15.36 -3.72 -8.49
C THR A 159 14.23 -4.01 -9.48
N MET A 160 13.00 -4.06 -9.00
CA MET A 160 11.80 -4.32 -9.79
C MET A 160 10.86 -3.12 -9.75
N THR A 161 10.09 -2.92 -10.82
CA THR A 161 8.99 -1.93 -10.91
C THR A 161 7.62 -2.58 -10.97
N ARG A 162 7.56 -3.84 -10.55
CA ARG A 162 6.34 -4.61 -10.39
C ARG A 162 6.48 -5.56 -9.21
N ILE A 163 5.39 -5.74 -8.47
CA ILE A 163 5.29 -6.70 -7.37
C ILE A 163 4.03 -7.52 -7.51
N GLU A 164 4.03 -8.64 -6.82
CA GLU A 164 2.84 -9.46 -6.67
C GLU A 164 2.00 -8.94 -5.49
N ALA A 165 0.72 -8.73 -5.73
CA ALA A 165 -0.24 -8.19 -4.77
C ALA A 165 -1.45 -9.12 -4.65
N THR A 166 -2.05 -9.16 -3.46
CA THR A 166 -3.34 -9.85 -3.25
C THR A 166 -4.46 -8.84 -3.41
N LEU A 167 -5.19 -8.96 -4.52
CA LEU A 167 -6.28 -8.07 -4.91
C LEU A 167 -7.64 -8.75 -4.70
N PRO A 168 -8.78 -8.03 -4.79
CA PRO A 168 -10.11 -8.64 -4.72
C PRO A 168 -10.31 -9.79 -5.70
N SER A 169 -9.76 -9.67 -6.92
CA SER A 169 -9.87 -10.71 -7.94
C SER A 169 -8.83 -11.85 -7.80
N GLY A 170 -7.95 -11.78 -6.80
CA GLY A 170 -6.90 -12.76 -6.53
C GLY A 170 -5.49 -12.19 -6.61
N VAL A 171 -4.50 -13.09 -6.64
CA VAL A 171 -3.08 -12.71 -6.68
C VAL A 171 -2.67 -12.31 -8.09
N ARG A 172 -2.08 -11.11 -8.25
CA ARG A 172 -1.66 -10.56 -9.55
C ARG A 172 -0.38 -9.75 -9.44
N TRP A 173 0.32 -9.60 -10.56
CA TRP A 173 1.40 -8.63 -10.68
C TRP A 173 0.84 -7.24 -10.99
N ILE A 174 1.26 -6.25 -10.22
CA ILE A 174 0.93 -4.83 -10.42
C ILE A 174 2.21 -4.01 -10.60
N SER A 175 2.09 -2.87 -11.28
CA SER A 175 3.16 -1.87 -11.30
C SER A 175 3.29 -1.20 -9.94
N CYS A 176 4.52 -0.88 -9.54
CA CYS A 176 4.84 -0.19 -8.30
C CYS A 176 6.08 0.70 -8.48
N PRO A 177 6.39 1.59 -7.52
CA PRO A 177 7.68 2.26 -7.47
C PRO A 177 8.83 1.24 -7.43
N PRO A 178 10.05 1.63 -7.82
CA PRO A 178 11.22 0.76 -7.73
C PRO A 178 11.36 0.18 -6.32
N VAL A 179 11.47 -1.14 -6.23
CA VAL A 179 11.68 -1.87 -4.99
C VAL A 179 12.74 -2.93 -5.18
N VAL A 180 13.60 -3.08 -4.18
CA VAL A 180 14.63 -4.11 -4.16
C VAL A 180 13.97 -5.45 -3.83
N CYS A 181 14.15 -6.44 -4.70
CA CYS A 181 13.54 -7.76 -4.55
C CYS A 181 14.59 -8.86 -4.43
N TRP A 182 14.45 -9.72 -3.43
CA TRP A 182 15.21 -10.96 -3.33
C TRP A 182 14.63 -12.02 -4.26
N THR A 183 15.41 -12.47 -5.22
CA THR A 183 15.03 -13.47 -6.24
C THR A 183 15.51 -14.89 -5.94
N GLY A 184 16.37 -15.06 -4.92
CA GLY A 184 16.90 -16.36 -4.49
C GLY A 184 15.97 -17.17 -3.59
N HIS A 185 14.73 -16.73 -3.38
CA HIS A 185 13.80 -17.39 -2.46
C HIS A 185 13.41 -18.81 -2.94
N PRO A 186 13.36 -19.84 -2.08
CA PRO A 186 13.07 -21.22 -2.48
C PRO A 186 11.74 -21.46 -3.20
N SER A 187 10.75 -20.59 -3.00
CA SER A 187 9.47 -20.63 -3.74
C SER A 187 9.58 -20.21 -5.21
N GLY A 188 10.71 -19.65 -5.63
CA GLY A 188 10.90 -19.04 -6.96
C GLY A 188 10.18 -17.70 -7.15
N ARG A 189 9.47 -17.20 -6.12
CA ARG A 189 8.76 -15.91 -6.16
C ARG A 189 9.65 -14.83 -5.53
N PRO A 190 9.88 -13.69 -6.21
CA PRO A 190 10.63 -12.58 -5.64
C PRO A 190 10.00 -12.06 -4.35
N ARG A 191 10.82 -11.70 -3.36
CA ARG A 191 10.39 -11.08 -2.09
C ARG A 191 10.75 -9.60 -2.08
N PRO A 192 9.80 -8.67 -2.03
CA PRO A 192 10.10 -7.24 -1.95
C PRO A 192 10.62 -6.86 -0.56
N PHE A 193 11.70 -6.07 -0.55
CA PHE A 193 12.29 -5.43 0.61
C PHE A 193 12.00 -3.94 0.50
N PHE A 194 10.96 -3.50 1.19
CA PHE A 194 10.54 -2.10 1.20
C PHE A 194 11.48 -1.31 2.11
N PHE A 195 11.98 -0.19 1.63
CA PHE A 195 12.78 0.73 2.43
C PHE A 195 11.87 1.89 2.84
N ASP A 196 11.66 2.05 4.14
CA ASP A 196 10.79 3.07 4.71
C ASP A 196 11.60 3.88 5.71
N ASP A 197 11.99 5.09 5.29
CA ASP A 197 12.88 6.02 6.00
C ASP A 197 14.24 5.46 6.39
N ASP A 198 14.29 4.62 7.42
CA ASP A 198 15.50 4.06 8.02
C ASP A 198 15.37 2.58 8.40
N VAL A 199 14.29 1.91 7.98
CA VAL A 199 14.06 0.49 8.17
C VAL A 199 13.82 -0.22 6.85
N ILE A 200 14.14 -1.52 6.81
CA ILE A 200 13.84 -2.37 5.65
C ILE A 200 12.80 -3.40 6.07
N GLU A 201 11.60 -3.28 5.52
CA GLU A 201 10.46 -4.16 5.81
C GLU A 201 10.32 -5.26 4.74
N VAL A 202 10.08 -6.50 5.20
CA VAL A 202 9.62 -7.59 4.35
C VAL A 202 8.33 -8.17 4.92
N ARG A 203 7.29 -8.24 4.09
CA ARG A 203 6.00 -8.83 4.46
C ARG A 203 5.96 -10.32 4.17
N GLN A 204 5.20 -11.06 4.98
CA GLN A 204 5.06 -12.52 4.85
C GLN A 204 6.41 -13.25 4.85
N ALA A 205 7.34 -12.78 5.70
CA ALA A 205 8.69 -13.28 5.82
C ALA A 205 8.72 -14.66 6.49
N ASP A 206 8.61 -15.71 5.68
CA ASP A 206 8.84 -17.08 6.11
C ASP A 206 10.29 -17.32 6.58
N GLU A 207 10.57 -18.51 7.12
CA GLU A 207 11.89 -18.85 7.67
C GLU A 207 13.07 -18.61 6.69
N PRO A 208 12.99 -19.00 5.39
CA PRO A 208 14.01 -18.62 4.42
C PRO A 208 14.23 -17.11 4.31
N THR A 209 13.13 -16.34 4.31
CA THR A 209 13.18 -14.88 4.26
C THR A 209 13.82 -14.30 5.51
N VAL A 210 13.43 -14.73 6.70
CA VAL A 210 14.04 -14.27 7.97
C VAL A 210 15.54 -14.55 8.01
N ARG A 211 15.97 -15.75 7.60
CA ARG A 211 17.41 -16.07 7.52
C ARG A 211 18.16 -15.13 6.58
N ARG A 212 17.59 -14.87 5.39
CA ARG A 212 18.20 -13.94 4.44
C ARG A 212 18.27 -12.53 4.99
N MET A 213 17.23 -12.08 5.69
CA MET A 213 17.23 -10.78 6.36
C MET A 213 18.31 -10.70 7.45
N ALA A 214 18.54 -11.77 8.21
CA ALA A 214 19.58 -11.80 9.23
C ALA A 214 21.00 -11.68 8.63
N GLU A 215 21.25 -12.31 7.49
CA GLU A 215 22.52 -12.15 6.74
C GLU A 215 22.75 -10.70 6.28
N LEU A 216 21.72 -10.06 5.75
CA LEU A 216 21.77 -8.64 5.36
C LEU A 216 21.94 -7.74 6.58
N ALA A 217 21.22 -8.00 7.66
CA ALA A 217 21.29 -7.26 8.90
C ALA A 217 22.70 -7.27 9.50
N MET A 218 23.39 -8.43 9.50
CA MET A 218 24.79 -8.52 9.93
C MET A 218 25.71 -7.62 9.10
N SER A 219 25.48 -7.56 7.78
CA SER A 219 26.27 -6.70 6.88
C SER A 219 26.03 -5.21 7.14
N LEU A 220 24.83 -4.85 7.60
CA LEU A 220 24.45 -3.49 7.99
C LEU A 220 24.77 -3.16 9.46
N GLY A 221 25.30 -4.10 10.25
CA GLY A 221 25.41 -3.91 11.70
C GLY A 221 24.04 -3.63 12.37
N ALA A 222 22.99 -4.26 11.85
CA ALA A 222 21.60 -4.15 12.26
C ALA A 222 21.09 -5.48 12.86
N LYS A 223 19.81 -5.54 13.21
CA LYS A 223 19.10 -6.75 13.67
C LYS A 223 17.80 -6.93 12.90
N VAL A 224 17.26 -8.15 12.92
CA VAL A 224 15.89 -8.44 12.44
C VAL A 224 14.95 -8.46 13.62
N VAL A 225 13.84 -7.74 13.54
CA VAL A 225 12.79 -7.72 14.55
C VAL A 225 11.40 -7.95 13.96
N ASP A 226 10.45 -8.35 14.80
CA ASP A 226 9.02 -8.37 14.50
C ASP A 226 8.33 -7.02 14.79
N ASP A 227 7.00 -7.00 14.67
CA ASP A 227 6.11 -5.87 14.95
C ASP A 227 6.09 -5.44 16.43
N ASN A 228 6.66 -6.24 17.33
CA ASN A 228 6.79 -5.97 18.75
C ASN A 228 8.25 -5.69 19.15
N ASP A 229 9.13 -5.40 18.18
CA ASP A 229 10.57 -5.22 18.37
C ASP A 229 11.30 -6.44 18.98
N GLN A 230 10.67 -7.62 18.96
CA GLN A 230 11.28 -8.86 19.42
C GLN A 230 12.20 -9.41 18.34
N ALA A 231 13.32 -10.01 18.75
CA ALA A 231 14.23 -10.64 17.81
C ALA A 231 13.53 -11.79 17.07
N ALA A 232 13.65 -11.78 15.75
CA ALA A 232 13.05 -12.76 14.85
C ALA A 232 14.07 -13.78 14.31
#